data_AF-A0A5E4M7U2-F1
#
_entry.id   AF-A0A5E4M7U2-F1
#
_cell.length_a   1.000
_cell.length_b   1.000
_cell.length_c   1.000
_cell.angle_alpha   90.00
_cell.angle_beta   90.00
_cell.angle_gamma   90.00
#
_symmetry.space_group_name_H-M   'P 1'
#
loop_
_entity.id
_entity.type
_entity.pdbx_description
1 polymer ?
#
loop_
_entity_poly.entity_id
_entity_poly.type
_entity_poly.pdbx_seq_one_letter_code
_entity_poly.pdbx_strand_id
1 'polypeptide(L)'
;MSDVIVPPGRDGVIQCVEELCQHLRYVFNKKFVVICQHDDHVHVAHVCKQTTNSCRCSWLVISKNFRRYKRRNIRRRVYACDFDAADWSDIVGYFCTNGHIAEEVFCDGADVRLCSEIRNFSKNQNSVSSQKGMVEACIHQGPGDLCGTKSAYRRNDAGGRGHIGARKLPSKSQNGVHQQPNVPMTFEDLFKYFPTCPPDAFVNIKEFYLNPILNKYDENDKLVRITLRNWCTIIRDWDIFDFNTYYNTTGVSPYFNAYSRSSNNLYFTVEKSLDIANELLNFQFQNNATEIYNFLNTLYCVLDKKIPKLNSICIYSPPSAGKNFFFDAVASYFLNYGMFGTANKNNNFTWADGAGKRLVIWNEPNYEQHHIEKMKELLGGDTTRVHVKYKGDQPLQGPPIILLTNNYLSICNDSLFTDRLRTYRWEAAPFLKDYARKLNPLFFFKLLVQWKIVVDNIVIL
;
A
#
# COMPACT_ATOMS: atom_id res chain seq x y z
N MET A 1 17.46 3.03 -26.30
CA MET A 1 17.38 3.07 -27.78
C MET A 1 16.55 1.89 -28.26
N SER A 2 15.66 2.07 -29.25
CA SER A 2 14.90 0.99 -29.90
C SER A 2 14.91 1.19 -31.41
N ASP A 3 15.36 0.18 -32.17
CA ASP A 3 15.50 0.20 -33.62
C ASP A 3 14.84 -1.06 -34.24
N VAL A 4 14.33 -0.92 -35.47
CA VAL A 4 13.72 -2.02 -36.25
C VAL A 4 14.51 -2.22 -37.55
N ILE A 5 14.82 -3.47 -37.88
CA ILE A 5 15.60 -3.88 -39.05
C ILE A 5 14.72 -4.82 -39.88
N VAL A 6 14.61 -4.60 -41.20
CA VAL A 6 13.76 -5.40 -42.08
C VAL A 6 14.61 -6.03 -43.21
N PRO A 7 15.35 -7.12 -42.92
CA PRO A 7 16.13 -7.83 -43.94
C PRO A 7 15.25 -8.50 -45.01
N PRO A 8 15.78 -8.80 -46.19
CA PRO A 8 15.01 -9.45 -47.25
C PRO A 8 14.80 -10.94 -46.92
N GLY A 9 13.53 -11.32 -46.73
CA GLY A 9 13.11 -12.70 -46.54
C GLY A 9 13.45 -13.28 -45.16
N ARG A 10 12.89 -14.46 -44.87
CA ARG A 10 13.03 -15.13 -43.56
C ARG A 10 14.49 -15.49 -43.24
N ASP A 11 15.23 -15.95 -44.24
CA ASP A 11 16.65 -16.27 -44.08
C ASP A 11 17.49 -15.02 -43.76
N GLY A 12 17.09 -13.86 -44.31
CA GLY A 12 17.73 -12.58 -44.00
C GLY A 12 17.50 -12.15 -42.55
N VAL A 13 16.32 -12.43 -41.98
CA VAL A 13 16.01 -12.17 -40.57
C VAL A 13 16.89 -13.01 -39.66
N ILE A 14 17.00 -14.30 -39.94
CA ILE A 14 17.83 -15.24 -39.16
C ILE A 14 19.31 -14.82 -39.22
N GLN A 15 19.83 -14.57 -40.41
CA GLN A 15 21.22 -14.11 -40.59
C GLN A 15 21.50 -12.78 -39.88
N CYS A 16 20.53 -11.86 -39.86
CA CYS A 16 20.65 -10.59 -39.15
C CYS A 16 20.72 -10.79 -37.63
N VAL A 17 19.89 -11.68 -37.07
CA VAL A 17 19.94 -12.03 -35.63
C VAL A 17 21.29 -12.65 -35.30
N GLU A 18 21.72 -13.66 -36.05
CA GLU A 18 23.00 -14.35 -35.83
C GLU A 18 24.19 -13.38 -35.88
N GLU A 19 24.24 -12.50 -36.88
CA GLU A 19 25.27 -11.47 -37.02
C GLU A 19 25.30 -10.55 -35.79
N LEU A 20 24.14 -10.04 -35.35
CA LEU A 20 24.06 -9.15 -34.19
C LEU A 20 24.45 -9.86 -32.90
N CYS A 21 23.99 -11.09 -32.68
CA CYS A 21 24.34 -11.90 -31.51
C CYS A 21 25.85 -12.20 -31.48
N GLN A 22 26.47 -12.53 -32.62
CA GLN A 22 27.91 -12.74 -32.72
C GLN A 22 28.69 -11.46 -32.38
N HIS A 23 28.31 -10.32 -32.94
CA HIS A 23 28.96 -9.04 -32.63
C HIS A 23 28.81 -8.66 -31.15
N LEU A 24 27.65 -8.98 -30.56
CA LEU A 24 27.38 -8.68 -29.16
C LEU A 24 28.27 -9.49 -28.20
N ARG A 25 28.78 -10.67 -28.58
CA ARG A 25 29.70 -11.47 -27.74
C ARG A 25 31.00 -10.74 -27.39
N TYR A 26 31.44 -9.81 -28.24
CA TYR A 26 32.68 -9.05 -28.03
C TYR A 26 32.49 -7.75 -27.23
N VAL A 27 31.30 -7.52 -26.65
CA VAL A 27 31.00 -6.32 -25.85
C VAL A 27 31.05 -6.64 -24.36
N PHE A 28 32.07 -6.11 -23.66
CA PHE A 28 32.33 -6.43 -22.24
C PHE A 28 31.50 -5.61 -21.22
N ASN A 29 30.89 -4.49 -21.62
CA ASN A 29 30.17 -3.57 -20.72
C ASN A 29 28.73 -3.28 -21.20
N LYS A 30 27.93 -4.34 -21.33
CA LYS A 30 26.50 -4.23 -21.66
C LYS A 30 25.72 -3.81 -20.41
N LYS A 31 24.67 -3.01 -20.55
CA LYS A 31 23.78 -2.61 -19.44
C LYS A 31 22.37 -3.17 -19.61
N PHE A 32 21.79 -2.98 -20.79
CA PHE A 32 20.54 -3.61 -21.21
C PHE A 32 20.60 -3.81 -22.72
N VAL A 33 20.29 -5.01 -23.19
CA VAL A 33 20.20 -5.38 -24.61
C VAL A 33 19.11 -6.43 -24.80
N VAL A 34 18.25 -6.22 -25.79
CA VAL A 34 17.27 -7.19 -26.28
C VAL A 34 17.37 -7.22 -27.80
N ILE A 35 17.57 -8.42 -28.35
CA ILE A 35 17.45 -8.72 -29.78
C ILE A 35 16.29 -9.69 -29.92
N CYS A 36 15.31 -9.32 -30.72
CA CYS A 36 14.07 -10.07 -30.88
C CYS A 36 13.71 -10.21 -32.35
N GLN A 37 13.44 -11.44 -32.77
CA GLN A 37 12.90 -11.79 -34.07
C GLN A 37 11.37 -11.67 -34.03
N HIS A 38 10.78 -11.06 -35.05
CA HIS A 38 9.33 -10.98 -35.20
C HIS A 38 8.97 -11.10 -36.68
N ASP A 39 8.42 -12.26 -37.06
CA ASP A 39 8.05 -12.62 -38.44
C ASP A 39 9.10 -12.27 -39.51
N ASP A 40 8.95 -11.12 -40.17
CA ASP A 40 9.78 -10.64 -41.28
C ASP A 40 10.78 -9.53 -40.89
N HIS A 41 10.93 -9.23 -39.60
CA HIS A 41 11.83 -8.19 -39.11
C HIS A 41 12.47 -8.50 -37.75
N VAL A 42 13.45 -7.68 -37.38
CA VAL A 42 14.21 -7.78 -36.13
C VAL A 42 14.06 -6.50 -35.34
N HIS A 43 13.69 -6.61 -34.07
CA HIS A 43 13.71 -5.53 -33.10
C HIS A 43 14.98 -5.58 -32.27
N VAL A 44 15.58 -4.41 -32.06
CA VAL A 44 16.76 -4.26 -31.20
C VAL A 44 16.52 -3.13 -30.21
N ALA A 45 16.56 -3.44 -28.91
CA ALA A 45 16.54 -2.45 -27.84
C ALA A 45 17.84 -2.53 -27.03
N HIS A 46 18.47 -1.39 -26.75
CA HIS A 46 19.64 -1.36 -25.87
C HIS A 46 19.83 0.00 -25.19
N VAL A 47 20.58 -0.03 -24.09
CA VAL A 47 21.10 1.16 -23.40
C VAL A 47 22.50 1.46 -23.91
N CYS A 48 22.70 2.69 -24.38
CA CYS A 48 23.96 3.19 -24.90
C CYS A 48 24.50 4.29 -23.98
N LYS A 49 25.82 4.40 -23.82
CA LYS A 49 26.47 5.47 -23.03
C LYS A 49 26.49 6.83 -23.73
N GLN A 50 26.09 6.89 -25.00
CA GLN A 50 26.12 8.13 -25.77
C GLN A 50 24.95 9.03 -25.35
N THR A 51 25.24 10.28 -25.01
CA THR A 51 24.25 11.30 -24.63
C THR A 51 23.59 11.98 -25.83
N THR A 52 24.15 11.79 -27.03
CA THR A 52 23.54 12.29 -28.26
C THR A 52 22.42 11.36 -28.72
N ASN A 53 21.41 11.90 -29.40
CA ASN A 53 20.37 11.11 -30.06
C ASN A 53 20.87 10.21 -31.20
N SER A 54 22.18 9.97 -31.33
CA SER A 54 22.82 9.08 -32.30
C SER A 54 23.48 7.90 -31.60
N CYS A 55 23.18 6.67 -32.04
CA CYS A 55 23.80 5.47 -31.46
C CYS A 55 25.09 5.19 -32.24
N ARG A 56 26.20 5.02 -31.52
CA ARG A 56 27.52 4.67 -32.07
C ARG A 56 28.07 3.35 -31.53
N CYS A 57 27.19 2.49 -30.99
CA CYS A 57 27.59 1.19 -30.50
C CYS A 57 28.21 0.36 -31.63
N SER A 58 29.48 -0.03 -31.46
CA SER A 58 30.26 -0.73 -32.49
C SER A 58 29.57 -2.01 -32.97
N TRP A 59 29.03 -2.81 -32.04
CA TRP A 59 28.36 -4.08 -32.37
C TRP A 59 27.14 -3.92 -33.30
N LEU A 60 26.42 -2.80 -33.19
CA LEU A 60 25.30 -2.45 -34.06
C LEU A 60 25.79 -1.80 -35.36
N VAL A 61 26.69 -0.83 -35.23
CA VAL A 61 27.18 -0.06 -36.38
C VAL A 61 28.02 -0.93 -37.31
N ILE A 62 28.69 -1.99 -36.87
CA ILE A 62 29.45 -2.88 -37.75
C ILE A 62 28.56 -3.84 -38.55
N SER A 63 27.32 -4.10 -38.09
CA SER A 63 26.40 -4.99 -38.81
C SER A 63 26.03 -4.44 -40.19
N LYS A 64 26.24 -5.27 -41.22
CA LYS A 64 25.87 -4.98 -42.61
C LYS A 64 24.36 -4.89 -42.74
N ASN A 65 23.63 -5.80 -42.10
CA ASN A 65 22.17 -5.83 -42.11
C ASN A 65 21.57 -4.60 -41.44
N PHE A 66 22.10 -4.19 -40.28
CA PHE A 66 21.65 -2.97 -39.61
C PHE A 66 21.89 -1.73 -40.47
N ARG A 67 23.07 -1.58 -41.10
CA ARG A 67 23.34 -0.41 -41.96
C ARG A 67 22.40 -0.32 -43.16
N ARG A 68 22.08 -1.46 -43.78
CA ARG A 68 21.35 -1.52 -45.05
C ARG A 68 19.84 -1.54 -44.88
N TYR A 69 19.34 -2.22 -43.84
CA TYR A 69 17.92 -2.54 -43.68
C TYR A 69 17.27 -1.92 -42.45
N LYS A 70 17.99 -1.09 -41.68
CA LYS A 70 17.41 -0.32 -40.59
C LYS A 70 16.34 0.64 -41.11
N ARG A 71 15.19 0.62 -40.45
CA ARG A 71 14.18 1.69 -40.58
C ARG A 71 14.53 2.85 -39.65
N ARG A 72 14.60 4.05 -40.22
CA ARG A 72 14.92 5.28 -39.47
C ARG A 72 13.64 5.91 -38.92
N ASN A 73 13.76 6.55 -37.76
CA ASN A 73 12.74 7.40 -37.15
C ASN A 73 11.39 6.73 -36.82
N ILE A 74 11.33 5.41 -36.64
CA ILE A 74 10.10 4.74 -36.20
C ILE A 74 9.80 5.03 -34.71
N ARG A 75 10.83 5.09 -33.86
CA ARG A 75 10.66 5.21 -32.40
C ARG A 75 11.44 6.37 -31.83
N ARG A 76 10.83 7.07 -30.86
CA ARG A 76 11.49 8.13 -30.10
C ARG A 76 12.61 7.54 -29.24
N ARG A 77 13.74 8.24 -29.19
CA ARG A 77 14.87 7.90 -28.31
C ARG A 77 14.63 8.58 -26.97
N VAL A 78 14.73 7.81 -25.89
CA VAL A 78 14.47 8.24 -24.52
C VAL A 78 15.67 7.86 -23.65
N TYR A 79 15.95 8.65 -22.62
CA TYR A 79 17.00 8.31 -21.66
C TYR A 79 16.50 7.22 -20.72
N ALA A 80 17.35 6.23 -20.46
CA ALA A 80 16.98 5.11 -19.60
C ALA A 80 16.72 5.52 -18.14
N CYS A 81 17.26 6.66 -17.69
CA CYS A 81 16.97 7.25 -16.39
C CYS A 81 15.56 7.86 -16.27
N ASP A 82 14.87 8.04 -17.40
CA ASP A 82 13.52 8.59 -17.43
C ASP A 82 12.45 7.50 -17.33
N PHE A 83 12.85 6.22 -17.38
CA PHE A 83 11.93 5.07 -17.30
C PHE A 83 11.66 4.67 -15.85
N ASP A 84 10.38 4.54 -15.51
CA ASP A 84 9.92 3.94 -14.27
C ASP A 84 9.66 2.43 -14.40
N ALA A 85 9.23 1.78 -13.33
CA ALA A 85 8.99 0.34 -13.32
C ALA A 85 7.86 -0.09 -14.29
N ALA A 86 6.87 0.76 -14.53
CA ALA A 86 5.79 0.48 -15.47
C ALA A 86 6.31 0.56 -16.92
N ASP A 87 7.12 1.56 -17.23
CA ASP A 87 7.78 1.67 -18.54
C ASP A 87 8.63 0.42 -18.85
N TRP A 88 9.38 -0.08 -17.86
CA TRP A 88 10.14 -1.32 -18.01
C TRP A 88 9.24 -2.55 -18.17
N SER A 89 8.13 -2.62 -17.44
CA SER A 89 7.12 -3.69 -17.59
C SER A 89 6.47 -3.67 -18.98
N ASP A 90 6.18 -2.50 -19.53
CA ASP A 90 5.59 -2.35 -20.85
C ASP A 90 6.58 -2.74 -21.96
N ILE A 91 7.87 -2.41 -21.79
CA ILE A 91 8.92 -2.87 -22.71
C ILE A 91 9.02 -4.40 -22.71
N VAL A 92 8.90 -5.03 -21.54
CA VAL A 92 8.90 -6.50 -21.42
C VAL A 92 7.65 -7.09 -22.05
N GLY A 93 6.48 -6.55 -21.73
CA GLY A 93 5.21 -6.96 -22.30
C GLY A 93 5.26 -6.89 -23.83
N TYR A 94 5.82 -5.81 -24.38
CA TYR A 94 6.01 -5.65 -25.82
C TYR A 94 6.84 -6.77 -26.44
N PHE A 95 8.00 -7.12 -25.86
CA PHE A 95 8.87 -8.17 -26.39
C PHE A 95 8.43 -9.60 -26.06
N CYS A 96 7.42 -9.77 -25.19
CA CYS A 96 6.89 -11.08 -24.78
C CYS A 96 5.52 -11.40 -25.41
N THR A 97 4.90 -10.47 -26.14
CA THR A 97 3.57 -10.63 -26.74
C THR A 97 3.65 -10.59 -28.26
N ASN A 98 2.58 -10.98 -28.96
CA ASN A 98 2.44 -10.82 -30.42
C ASN A 98 3.53 -11.50 -31.27
N GLY A 99 3.94 -12.74 -30.96
CA GLY A 99 4.84 -13.51 -31.84
C GLY A 99 6.31 -13.09 -31.82
N HIS A 100 6.70 -12.22 -30.88
CA HIS A 100 8.08 -11.81 -30.65
C HIS A 100 8.90 -12.96 -30.03
N ILE A 101 9.97 -13.38 -30.71
CA ILE A 101 10.92 -14.40 -30.25
C ILE A 101 12.19 -13.70 -29.77
N ALA A 102 12.43 -13.72 -28.46
CA ALA A 102 13.63 -13.12 -27.89
C ALA A 102 14.83 -14.07 -28.04
N GLU A 103 15.82 -13.64 -28.82
CA GLU A 103 17.00 -14.43 -29.20
C GLU A 103 18.20 -14.14 -28.29
N GLU A 104 18.38 -12.87 -27.92
CA GLU A 104 19.44 -12.46 -26.99
C GLU A 104 18.89 -11.40 -26.04
N VAL A 105 19.02 -11.66 -24.75
CA VAL A 105 18.55 -10.76 -23.68
C VAL A 105 19.65 -10.65 -22.63
N PHE A 106 20.06 -9.42 -22.34
CA PHE A 106 21.08 -9.13 -21.34
C PHE A 106 20.67 -7.92 -20.50
N CYS A 107 20.81 -8.03 -19.18
CA CYS A 107 20.73 -6.89 -18.26
C CYS A 107 21.74 -7.07 -17.11
N ASP A 108 22.38 -5.97 -16.71
CA ASP A 108 23.43 -5.93 -15.68
C ASP A 108 22.86 -5.50 -14.31
N GLY A 109 22.71 -6.44 -13.38
CA GLY A 109 22.36 -6.20 -11.97
C GLY A 109 20.92 -5.67 -11.71
N ALA A 110 20.29 -6.11 -10.61
CA ALA A 110 18.89 -5.86 -10.20
C ALA A 110 17.77 -6.44 -11.10
N ASP A 111 17.95 -6.52 -12.42
CA ASP A 111 16.90 -6.95 -13.38
C ASP A 111 17.12 -8.37 -13.96
N VAL A 112 17.72 -9.27 -13.17
CA VAL A 112 17.93 -10.68 -13.58
C VAL A 112 16.59 -11.42 -13.78
N ARG A 113 15.57 -11.02 -13.00
CA ARG A 113 14.21 -11.54 -13.13
C ARG A 113 13.57 -11.15 -14.47
N LEU A 114 13.78 -9.90 -14.91
CA LEU A 114 13.36 -9.36 -16.21
C LEU A 114 13.89 -10.20 -17.38
N CYS A 115 15.19 -10.49 -17.36
CA CYS A 115 15.85 -11.30 -18.38
C CYS A 115 15.36 -12.75 -18.37
N SER A 116 15.07 -13.27 -17.18
CA SER A 116 14.55 -14.63 -17.01
C SER A 116 13.12 -14.74 -17.52
N GLU A 117 12.27 -13.74 -17.29
CA GLU A 117 10.90 -13.70 -17.79
C GLU A 117 10.86 -13.64 -19.32
N ILE A 118 11.59 -12.71 -19.95
CA ILE A 118 11.66 -12.62 -21.42
C ILE A 118 12.16 -13.95 -22.03
N ARG A 119 13.19 -14.57 -21.45
CA ARG A 119 13.72 -15.87 -21.93
C ARG A 119 12.75 -17.02 -21.70
N ASN A 120 12.01 -17.04 -20.59
CA ASN A 120 11.07 -18.12 -20.26
C ASN A 120 9.80 -18.05 -21.11
N PHE A 121 9.30 -16.84 -21.42
CA PHE A 121 8.15 -16.66 -22.30
C PHE A 121 8.47 -17.00 -23.76
N SER A 122 9.65 -16.59 -24.26
CA SER A 122 10.14 -16.97 -25.59
C SER A 122 10.20 -18.50 -25.79
N LYS A 123 10.68 -19.24 -24.78
CA LYS A 123 10.75 -20.72 -24.83
C LYS A 123 9.39 -21.42 -24.83
N ASN A 124 8.36 -20.80 -24.24
CA ASN A 124 7.01 -21.36 -24.13
C ASN A 124 6.11 -21.06 -25.36
N GLN A 125 6.51 -20.16 -26.25
CA GLN A 125 5.76 -19.84 -27.48
C GLN A 125 6.09 -20.77 -28.67
N ASN A 126 6.95 -21.78 -28.48
CA ASN A 126 7.23 -22.81 -29.49
C ASN A 126 6.03 -23.70 -29.85
N SER A 127 4.88 -23.51 -29.20
CA SER A 127 3.61 -24.11 -29.60
C SER A 127 2.54 -23.04 -29.71
N VAL A 128 2.32 -22.50 -30.91
CA VAL A 128 1.01 -22.34 -31.56
C VAL A 128 1.14 -21.41 -32.78
N SER A 129 0.39 -21.80 -33.80
CA SER A 129 0.33 -21.41 -35.21
C SER A 129 0.49 -19.93 -35.59
N SER A 130 1.26 -19.76 -36.67
CA SER A 130 1.27 -18.62 -37.60
C SER A 130 -0.13 -18.15 -38.02
N GLN A 131 -0.47 -16.90 -37.70
CA GLN A 131 -1.50 -16.17 -38.45
C GLN A 131 -0.80 -15.26 -39.47
N LYS A 132 -1.01 -15.57 -40.76
CA LYS A 132 -0.72 -14.66 -41.87
C LYS A 132 -1.65 -13.45 -41.76
N GLY A 133 -1.10 -12.24 -41.69
CA GLY A 133 -1.88 -11.01 -41.80
C GLY A 133 -1.03 -9.75 -41.72
N MET A 134 -0.93 -9.08 -42.86
CA MET A 134 -0.57 -7.67 -43.13
C MET A 134 0.12 -6.82 -42.06
N VAL A 135 1.16 -6.12 -42.52
CA VAL A 135 1.84 -4.98 -41.90
C VAL A 135 0.85 -4.02 -41.23
N GLU A 136 0.59 -4.19 -39.94
CA GLU A 136 0.00 -3.14 -39.12
C GLU A 136 1.08 -2.10 -38.86
N ALA A 137 1.09 -1.09 -39.71
CA ALA A 137 1.51 0.23 -39.28
C ALA A 137 0.61 0.63 -38.11
N CYS A 138 1.08 0.43 -36.87
CA CYS A 138 0.53 1.11 -35.71
C CYS A 138 0.84 2.61 -35.83
N ILE A 139 0.05 3.28 -36.67
CA ILE A 139 -0.25 4.70 -36.52
C ILE A 139 -1.28 4.76 -35.39
N HIS A 140 -0.81 4.72 -34.14
CA HIS A 140 -1.57 5.30 -33.05
C HIS A 140 -0.81 6.47 -32.48
N GLN A 141 -1.59 7.53 -32.31
CA GLN A 141 -1.23 8.92 -32.09
C GLN A 141 -0.27 9.11 -30.92
N GLY A 142 0.56 10.15 -31.03
CA GLY A 142 1.55 10.51 -30.03
C GLY A 142 0.97 10.75 -28.63
N PRO A 143 1.83 10.74 -27.60
CA PRO A 143 1.43 10.92 -26.22
C PRO A 143 1.14 12.41 -25.98
N GLY A 144 -0.12 12.69 -25.70
CA GLY A 144 -0.60 13.98 -25.26
C GLY A 144 -2.06 13.86 -24.90
N ASP A 145 -2.35 13.22 -23.76
CA ASP A 145 -3.31 13.75 -22.79
C ASP A 145 -3.17 12.99 -21.45
N LEU A 146 -2.17 13.46 -20.70
CA LEU A 146 -2.27 13.58 -19.25
C LEU A 146 -3.41 14.56 -18.93
N CYS A 147 -4.63 14.07 -18.73
CA CYS A 147 -5.63 14.77 -17.92
C CYS A 147 -6.77 13.83 -17.53
N GLY A 148 -6.84 13.48 -16.25
CA GLY A 148 -8.01 12.80 -15.71
C GLY A 148 -9.18 13.78 -15.60
N THR A 149 -10.32 13.42 -16.19
CA THR A 149 -11.62 13.95 -15.79
C THR A 149 -12.49 12.82 -15.27
N LYS A 150 -12.94 13.01 -14.02
CA LYS A 150 -13.86 12.16 -13.27
C LYS A 150 -15.26 12.18 -13.91
N SER A 151 -15.94 11.03 -13.94
CA SER A 151 -17.36 10.80 -13.55
C SER A 151 -17.80 9.44 -14.15
N ALA A 152 -18.23 8.45 -13.36
CA ALA A 152 -19.51 8.27 -12.64
C ALA A 152 -20.52 7.40 -13.43
N TYR A 153 -20.89 6.27 -12.80
CA TYR A 153 -22.10 5.44 -13.00
C TYR A 153 -22.40 4.81 -14.39
N ARG A 154 -22.43 3.48 -14.48
CA ARG A 154 -23.64 2.62 -14.29
C ARG A 154 -23.36 1.13 -14.57
N ARG A 155 -23.91 0.29 -13.67
CA ARG A 155 -24.52 -1.07 -13.84
C ARG A 155 -24.67 -1.55 -15.30
N ASN A 156 -24.36 -2.80 -15.69
CA ASN A 156 -25.08 -4.04 -15.38
C ASN A 156 -24.42 -5.21 -16.16
N ASP A 157 -24.55 -6.41 -15.58
CA ASP A 157 -24.73 -7.75 -16.18
C ASP A 157 -23.90 -8.21 -17.40
N ALA A 158 -23.16 -9.32 -17.24
CA ALA A 158 -23.66 -10.66 -17.57
C ALA A 158 -22.53 -11.72 -17.59
N GLY A 159 -22.75 -12.79 -16.83
CA GLY A 159 -22.56 -14.20 -17.21
C GLY A 159 -21.24 -14.68 -17.83
N GLY A 160 -20.55 -15.58 -17.12
CA GLY A 160 -19.55 -16.45 -17.74
C GLY A 160 -18.96 -17.48 -16.78
N ARG A 161 -19.64 -18.62 -16.62
CA ARG A 161 -19.16 -19.80 -15.89
C ARG A 161 -17.92 -20.40 -16.58
N GLY A 162 -16.92 -20.84 -15.80
CA GLY A 162 -15.78 -21.62 -16.29
C GLY A 162 -15.07 -22.36 -15.15
N HIS A 163 -14.96 -23.67 -15.28
CA HIS A 163 -14.66 -24.68 -14.27
C HIS A 163 -13.28 -24.65 -13.59
N ILE A 164 -13.34 -24.88 -12.27
CA ILE A 164 -12.55 -25.79 -11.40
C ILE A 164 -11.42 -26.59 -12.09
N GLY A 165 -10.19 -26.38 -11.63
CA GLY A 165 -9.04 -27.26 -11.85
C GLY A 165 -8.11 -27.27 -10.63
N ALA A 166 -8.37 -28.16 -9.69
CA ALA A 166 -7.56 -28.38 -8.49
C ALA A 166 -6.14 -28.85 -8.85
N ARG A 167 -5.11 -28.19 -8.28
CA ARG A 167 -3.74 -28.73 -8.22
C ARG A 167 -3.29 -28.87 -6.78
N LYS A 168 -2.96 -30.12 -6.42
CA LYS A 168 -2.47 -30.59 -5.13
C LYS A 168 -1.17 -29.88 -4.73
N LEU A 169 -1.13 -29.34 -3.51
CA LEU A 169 0.09 -28.93 -2.80
C LEU A 169 0.83 -30.17 -2.28
N PRO A 170 2.17 -30.24 -2.36
CA PRO A 170 2.93 -31.20 -1.58
C PRO A 170 3.15 -30.65 -0.17
N SER A 171 2.75 -31.44 0.83
CA SER A 171 3.06 -31.20 2.24
C SER A 171 4.55 -31.43 2.51
N LYS A 172 5.14 -30.63 3.42
CA LYS A 172 6.29 -31.05 4.24
C LYS A 172 6.50 -30.16 5.48
N SER A 173 6.31 -30.82 6.62
CA SER A 173 6.88 -30.72 7.98
C SER A 173 7.45 -29.40 8.54
N GLN A 174 7.00 -29.13 9.76
CA GLN A 174 7.54 -28.21 10.76
C GLN A 174 8.98 -28.49 11.18
N ASN A 175 9.63 -27.43 11.69
CA ASN A 175 10.89 -27.34 12.45
C ASN A 175 12.18 -27.18 11.63
N GLY A 176 12.59 -25.93 11.48
CA GLY A 176 13.94 -25.53 11.08
C GLY A 176 13.99 -24.01 10.90
N VAL A 177 14.89 -23.35 11.61
CA VAL A 177 15.13 -21.89 11.55
C VAL A 177 15.27 -21.45 10.09
N HIS A 178 14.23 -20.83 9.54
CA HIS A 178 14.29 -20.24 8.20
C HIS A 178 15.07 -18.93 8.27
N GLN A 179 16.37 -18.99 7.96
CA GLN A 179 16.96 -17.91 7.18
C GLN A 179 16.19 -17.90 5.85
N GLN A 180 15.26 -16.97 5.70
CA GLN A 180 14.57 -16.83 4.43
C GLN A 180 15.61 -16.40 3.38
N PRO A 181 15.62 -17.04 2.19
CA PRO A 181 16.43 -16.56 1.08
C PRO A 181 16.05 -15.10 0.82
N ASN A 182 17.05 -14.22 0.71
CA ASN A 182 16.92 -12.79 0.45
C ASN A 182 16.09 -12.51 -0.83
N VAL A 183 14.76 -12.58 -0.72
CA VAL A 183 13.88 -11.93 -1.67
C VAL A 183 14.07 -10.43 -1.45
N PRO A 184 14.43 -9.65 -2.48
CA PRO A 184 14.55 -8.21 -2.33
C PRO A 184 13.17 -7.65 -1.94
N MET A 185 13.09 -7.07 -0.74
CA MET A 185 11.90 -6.45 -0.20
C MET A 185 11.92 -4.96 -0.53
N THR A 186 10.85 -4.43 -1.14
CA THR A 186 10.70 -2.99 -1.39
C THR A 186 10.09 -2.27 -0.18
N PHE A 187 10.00 -0.93 -0.21
CA PHE A 187 9.28 -0.17 0.82
C PHE A 187 7.77 -0.49 0.81
N GLU A 188 7.20 -0.72 -0.38
CA GLU A 188 5.80 -1.13 -0.52
C GLU A 188 5.58 -2.50 0.15
N ASP A 189 6.48 -3.47 -0.08
CA ASP A 189 6.41 -4.77 0.58
C ASP A 189 6.61 -4.66 2.09
N LEU A 190 7.56 -3.84 2.55
CA LEU A 190 7.81 -3.61 3.97
C LEU A 190 6.57 -3.08 4.67
N PHE A 191 5.98 -2.00 4.16
CA PHE A 191 4.79 -1.39 4.74
C PHE A 191 3.56 -2.30 4.67
N LYS A 192 3.44 -3.08 3.59
CA LYS A 192 2.34 -4.02 3.39
C LYS A 192 2.45 -5.26 4.27
N TYR A 193 3.61 -5.88 4.43
CA TYR A 193 3.72 -7.14 5.17
C TYR A 193 4.08 -6.96 6.64
N PHE A 194 4.72 -5.86 7.01
CA PHE A 194 5.18 -5.60 8.38
C PHE A 194 4.69 -4.23 8.89
N PRO A 195 3.37 -3.97 8.89
CA PRO A 195 2.85 -2.66 9.26
C PRO A 195 3.13 -2.34 10.75
N THR A 196 3.58 -1.12 11.00
CA THR A 196 3.73 -0.55 12.35
C THR A 196 2.61 0.44 12.65
N CYS A 197 2.42 0.70 13.94
CA CYS A 197 1.58 1.77 14.43
C CYS A 197 2.45 2.69 15.32
N PRO A 198 2.62 3.98 14.97
CA PRO A 198 2.23 4.58 13.70
C PRO A 198 3.10 4.05 12.52
N PRO A 199 2.70 4.27 11.24
CA PRO A 199 3.40 3.68 10.09
C PRO A 199 4.84 4.17 9.90
N ASP A 200 5.17 5.38 10.35
CA ASP A 200 6.51 5.96 10.34
C ASP A 200 7.49 5.25 11.29
N ALA A 201 6.99 4.46 12.24
CA ALA A 201 7.84 3.66 13.13
C ALA A 201 8.53 2.46 12.44
N PHE A 202 8.34 2.26 11.13
CA PHE A 202 8.96 1.18 10.35
C PHE A 202 10.49 1.14 10.44
N VAL A 203 11.13 2.28 10.73
CA VAL A 203 12.59 2.33 10.91
C VAL A 203 13.09 1.47 12.08
N ASN A 204 12.19 1.13 13.00
CA ASN A 204 12.52 0.39 14.22
C ASN A 204 12.34 -1.13 14.09
N ILE A 205 11.84 -1.65 12.96
CA ILE A 205 11.62 -3.10 12.79
C ILE A 205 12.78 -3.78 12.07
N LYS A 206 12.99 -5.06 12.38
CA LYS A 206 14.14 -5.85 11.90
C LYS A 206 14.16 -5.99 10.38
N GLU A 207 12.99 -6.04 9.76
CA GLU A 207 12.82 -6.10 8.31
C GLU A 207 13.30 -4.82 7.60
N PHE A 208 13.42 -3.71 8.33
CA PHE A 208 14.08 -2.50 7.84
C PHE A 208 15.57 -2.49 8.18
N TYR A 209 15.95 -2.45 9.47
CA TYR A 209 17.34 -2.16 9.84
C TYR A 209 18.34 -3.27 9.50
N LEU A 210 17.89 -4.54 9.42
CA LEU A 210 18.75 -5.66 8.97
C LEU A 210 18.72 -5.84 7.44
N ASN A 211 17.86 -5.14 6.71
CA ASN A 211 17.73 -5.30 5.28
C ASN A 211 18.81 -4.48 4.55
N PRO A 212 19.74 -5.13 3.83
CA PRO A 212 20.90 -4.47 3.22
C PRO A 212 20.57 -3.55 2.03
N ILE A 213 19.32 -3.57 1.57
CA ILE A 213 18.80 -2.69 0.51
C ILE A 213 18.10 -1.49 1.13
N LEU A 214 17.14 -1.72 2.04
CA LEU A 214 16.28 -0.67 2.59
C LEU A 214 16.98 0.18 3.66
N ASN A 215 17.87 -0.39 4.46
CA ASN A 215 18.52 0.33 5.57
C ASN A 215 19.49 1.45 5.14
N LYS A 216 19.68 1.64 3.83
CA LYS A 216 20.51 2.71 3.25
C LYS A 216 19.77 4.02 3.10
N TYR A 217 18.44 4.01 3.21
CA TYR A 217 17.60 5.18 3.05
C TYR A 217 17.26 5.79 4.41
N ASP A 218 17.29 7.12 4.48
CA ASP A 218 16.81 7.87 5.65
C ASP A 218 15.28 8.05 5.60
N GLU A 219 14.66 8.27 6.76
CA GLU A 219 13.22 8.57 6.87
C GLU A 219 12.80 9.82 6.05
N ASN A 220 13.75 10.73 5.79
CA ASN A 220 13.53 11.94 5.00
C ASN A 220 13.74 11.74 3.50
N ASP A 221 14.19 10.56 3.07
CA ASP A 221 14.37 10.26 1.65
C ASP A 221 13.05 10.43 0.87
N LYS A 222 13.18 10.97 -0.34
CA LYS A 222 12.02 11.28 -1.18
C LYS A 222 11.20 10.03 -1.51
N LEU A 223 11.84 8.91 -1.82
CA LEU A 223 11.17 7.64 -2.11
C LEU A 223 10.40 7.15 -0.89
N VAL A 224 11.06 7.09 0.27
CA VAL A 224 10.47 6.68 1.55
C VAL A 224 9.23 7.51 1.87
N ARG A 225 9.35 8.84 1.81
CA ARG A 225 8.24 9.75 2.09
C ARG A 225 7.06 9.58 1.12
N ILE A 226 7.33 9.36 -0.17
CA ILE A 226 6.28 9.14 -1.17
C ILE A 226 5.57 7.81 -0.91
N THR A 227 6.32 6.72 -0.73
CA THR A 227 5.76 5.39 -0.50
C THR A 227 4.98 5.35 0.82
N LEU A 228 5.51 5.92 1.90
CA LEU A 228 4.83 5.99 3.20
C LEU A 228 3.55 6.82 3.12
N ARG A 229 3.59 7.98 2.45
CA ARG A 229 2.39 8.81 2.23
C ARG A 229 1.33 8.05 1.45
N ASN A 230 1.71 7.33 0.39
CA ASN A 230 0.77 6.56 -0.42
C ASN A 230 0.18 5.41 0.41
N TRP A 231 0.99 4.71 1.21
CA TRP A 231 0.52 3.68 2.13
C TRP A 231 -0.48 4.23 3.16
N CYS A 232 -0.15 5.33 3.83
CA CYS A 232 -1.05 6.01 4.77
C CYS A 232 -2.36 6.47 4.10
N THR A 233 -2.32 6.83 2.81
CA THR A 233 -3.51 7.20 2.03
C THR A 233 -4.40 5.99 1.78
N ILE A 234 -3.82 4.85 1.42
CA ILE A 234 -4.54 3.59 1.20
C ILE A 234 -5.29 3.16 2.46
N ILE A 235 -4.58 3.01 3.58
CA ILE A 235 -5.17 2.53 4.84
C ILE A 235 -6.13 3.54 5.48
N ARG A 236 -6.04 4.83 5.12
CA ARG A 236 -6.99 5.85 5.56
C ARG A 236 -8.37 5.64 4.93
N ASP A 237 -8.40 5.16 3.69
CA ASP A 237 -9.64 5.01 2.92
C ASP A 237 -10.30 3.63 3.17
N TRP A 238 -9.63 2.74 3.91
CA TRP A 238 -10.13 1.42 4.31
C TRP A 238 -11.23 1.46 5.37
N ASP A 239 -12.23 0.61 5.19
CA ASP A 239 -13.20 0.26 6.22
C ASP A 239 -12.68 -0.87 7.12
N ILE A 240 -13.44 -1.24 8.16
CA ILE A 240 -12.99 -2.27 9.09
C ILE A 240 -12.80 -3.66 8.44
N PHE A 241 -13.54 -3.96 7.36
CA PHE A 241 -13.48 -5.24 6.64
C PHE A 241 -12.26 -5.31 5.75
N ASP A 242 -11.87 -4.20 5.13
CA ASP A 242 -10.60 -4.08 4.41
C ASP A 242 -9.42 -4.38 5.34
N PHE A 243 -9.41 -3.79 6.54
CA PHE A 243 -8.39 -4.10 7.56
C PHE A 243 -8.41 -5.58 7.97
N ASN A 244 -9.58 -6.16 8.20
CA ASN A 244 -9.67 -7.58 8.58
C ASN A 244 -9.16 -8.49 7.45
N THR A 245 -9.54 -8.22 6.21
CA THR A 245 -9.08 -8.96 5.03
C THR A 245 -7.56 -8.84 4.88
N TYR A 246 -7.03 -7.64 5.09
CA TYR A 246 -5.61 -7.36 5.06
C TYR A 246 -4.84 -8.14 6.15
N TYR A 247 -5.30 -8.14 7.39
CA TYR A 247 -4.63 -8.87 8.47
C TYR A 247 -4.69 -10.40 8.31
N ASN A 248 -5.68 -10.92 7.57
CA ASN A 248 -5.78 -12.34 7.23
C ASN A 248 -5.03 -12.70 5.93
N THR A 249 -4.44 -11.73 5.24
CA THR A 249 -3.66 -11.97 4.02
C THR A 249 -2.36 -12.72 4.35
N THR A 250 -2.03 -13.72 3.54
CA THR A 250 -0.83 -14.54 3.75
C THR A 250 0.43 -13.68 3.76
N GLY A 251 1.26 -13.87 4.79
CA GLY A 251 2.54 -13.18 4.96
C GLY A 251 2.46 -11.85 5.70
N VAL A 252 1.26 -11.32 5.97
CA VAL A 252 1.11 -10.10 6.79
C VAL A 252 1.36 -10.45 8.26
N SER A 253 2.31 -9.75 8.86
CA SER A 253 2.74 -9.90 10.25
C SER A 253 2.80 -8.53 10.91
N PRO A 254 1.67 -8.01 11.42
CA PRO A 254 1.62 -6.66 11.95
C PRO A 254 2.42 -6.53 13.25
N TYR A 255 3.29 -5.52 13.29
CA TYR A 255 4.03 -5.14 14.49
C TYR A 255 3.16 -4.30 15.44
N PHE A 256 2.22 -3.52 14.89
CA PHE A 256 1.52 -2.48 15.66
C PHE A 256 2.54 -1.62 16.44
N ASN A 257 2.39 -1.51 17.76
CA ASN A 257 3.32 -0.76 18.63
C ASN A 257 4.51 -1.62 19.15
N ALA A 258 4.64 -2.88 18.73
CA ALA A 258 5.66 -3.82 19.21
C ALA A 258 6.97 -3.75 18.41
N TYR A 259 7.37 -2.59 17.90
CA TYR A 259 8.60 -2.47 17.11
C TYR A 259 9.88 -2.54 17.97
N SER A 260 9.84 -2.18 19.25
CA SER A 260 10.98 -2.25 20.18
C SER A 260 11.01 -3.51 21.08
N ARG A 261 9.94 -4.32 21.07
CA ARG A 261 9.76 -5.48 21.94
C ARG A 261 9.15 -6.62 21.12
N SER A 262 9.47 -7.88 21.41
CA SER A 262 8.74 -8.97 20.74
C SER A 262 7.24 -8.87 21.00
N SER A 263 6.42 -9.08 19.97
CA SER A 263 4.95 -9.00 20.04
C SER A 263 4.37 -9.82 21.21
N ASN A 264 4.90 -11.03 21.42
CA ASN A 264 4.54 -11.92 22.52
C ASN A 264 4.79 -11.35 23.93
N ASN A 265 5.64 -10.34 24.06
CA ASN A 265 5.93 -9.69 25.33
C ASN A 265 5.06 -8.45 25.54
N LEU A 266 4.68 -7.74 24.48
CA LEU A 266 3.88 -6.52 24.57
C LEU A 266 2.39 -6.83 24.69
N TYR A 267 1.90 -7.80 23.92
CA TYR A 267 0.48 -8.09 23.78
C TYR A 267 0.10 -9.43 24.44
N PHE A 268 -1.14 -9.52 24.91
CA PHE A 268 -1.78 -10.81 25.15
C PHE A 268 -2.07 -11.54 23.82
N THR A 269 -2.48 -12.80 23.88
CA THR A 269 -3.06 -13.47 22.71
C THR A 269 -4.35 -12.76 22.29
N VAL A 270 -4.80 -12.97 21.06
CA VAL A 270 -6.02 -12.34 20.55
C VAL A 270 -7.23 -12.78 21.38
N GLU A 271 -7.29 -14.07 21.73
CA GLU A 271 -8.36 -14.69 22.52
C GLU A 271 -8.38 -14.12 23.95
N LYS A 272 -7.22 -14.06 24.61
CA LYS A 272 -7.15 -13.48 25.96
C LYS A 272 -7.48 -11.99 25.94
N SER A 273 -7.09 -11.26 24.89
CA SER A 273 -7.44 -9.86 24.73
C SER A 273 -8.96 -9.66 24.56
N LEU A 274 -9.61 -10.56 23.82
CA LEU A 274 -11.06 -10.57 23.65
C LEU A 274 -11.78 -10.82 24.98
N ASP A 275 -11.31 -11.78 25.78
CA ASP A 275 -11.87 -12.06 27.11
C ASP A 275 -11.77 -10.85 28.03
N ILE A 276 -10.58 -10.24 28.12
CA ILE A 276 -10.33 -9.05 28.98
C ILE A 276 -11.18 -7.87 28.50
N ALA A 277 -11.30 -7.66 27.18
CA ALA A 277 -12.12 -6.60 26.62
C ALA A 277 -13.60 -6.78 26.97
N ASN A 278 -14.13 -8.01 26.88
CA ASN A 278 -15.48 -8.31 27.30
C ASN A 278 -15.68 -8.13 28.80
N GLU A 279 -14.73 -8.56 29.64
CA GLU A 279 -14.78 -8.32 31.08
C GLU A 279 -14.84 -6.82 31.39
N LEU A 280 -14.01 -6.02 30.72
CA LEU A 280 -14.01 -4.57 30.87
C LEU A 280 -15.34 -3.95 30.44
N LEU A 281 -15.88 -4.31 29.28
CA LEU A 281 -17.16 -3.74 28.83
C LEU A 281 -18.32 -4.18 29.73
N ASN A 282 -18.35 -5.44 30.16
CA ASN A 282 -19.35 -5.90 31.13
C ASN A 282 -19.27 -5.13 32.44
N PHE A 283 -18.05 -4.87 32.95
CA PHE A 283 -17.87 -4.03 34.13
C PHE A 283 -18.39 -2.60 33.90
N GLN A 284 -17.97 -1.96 32.80
CA GLN A 284 -18.30 -0.56 32.52
C GLN A 284 -19.79 -0.31 32.26
N PHE A 285 -20.50 -1.31 31.77
CA PHE A 285 -21.93 -1.23 31.48
C PHE A 285 -22.79 -2.08 32.44
N GLN A 286 -22.24 -2.46 33.60
CA GLN A 286 -22.97 -3.18 34.66
C GLN A 286 -23.67 -4.46 34.15
N ASN A 287 -23.00 -5.21 33.27
CA ASN A 287 -23.50 -6.41 32.58
C ASN A 287 -24.76 -6.17 31.71
N ASN A 288 -25.05 -4.92 31.33
CA ASN A 288 -26.14 -4.60 30.42
C ASN A 288 -25.73 -4.84 28.96
N ALA A 289 -26.09 -6.00 28.44
CA ALA A 289 -25.78 -6.40 27.07
C ALA A 289 -26.29 -5.42 26.00
N THR A 290 -27.46 -4.80 26.21
CA THR A 290 -28.04 -3.84 25.25
C THR A 290 -27.19 -2.58 25.16
N GLU A 291 -26.72 -2.06 26.30
CA GLU A 291 -25.87 -0.87 26.34
C GLU A 291 -24.48 -1.14 25.76
N ILE A 292 -23.91 -2.32 26.01
CA ILE A 292 -22.63 -2.74 25.40
C ILE A 292 -22.79 -2.82 23.88
N TYR A 293 -23.86 -3.44 23.40
CA TYR A 293 -24.18 -3.50 21.97
C TYR A 293 -24.31 -2.09 21.38
N ASN A 294 -25.08 -1.21 22.01
CA ASN A 294 -25.29 0.17 21.55
C ASN A 294 -23.97 0.97 21.49
N PHE A 295 -23.12 0.80 22.51
CA PHE A 295 -21.78 1.40 22.56
C PHE A 295 -20.90 0.88 21.41
N LEU A 296 -20.77 -0.43 21.25
CA LEU A 296 -19.95 -1.03 20.20
C LEU A 296 -20.46 -0.68 18.79
N ASN A 297 -21.77 -0.67 18.59
CA ASN A 297 -22.40 -0.26 17.34
C ASN A 297 -22.10 1.21 17.03
N THR A 298 -22.19 2.09 18.03
CA THR A 298 -21.85 3.51 17.89
C THR A 298 -20.37 3.70 17.57
N LEU A 299 -19.48 3.01 18.30
CA LEU A 299 -18.05 3.03 18.07
C LEU A 299 -17.72 2.59 16.63
N TYR A 300 -18.28 1.48 16.17
CA TYR A 300 -18.14 1.01 14.80
C TYR A 300 -18.63 2.03 13.77
N CYS A 301 -19.83 2.57 13.96
CA CYS A 301 -20.41 3.54 13.04
C CYS A 301 -19.59 4.84 12.96
N VAL A 302 -19.04 5.30 14.09
CA VAL A 302 -18.15 6.48 14.14
C VAL A 302 -16.83 6.19 13.43
N LEU A 303 -16.19 5.06 13.74
CA LEU A 303 -14.90 4.70 13.13
C LEU A 303 -14.99 4.56 11.61
N ASP A 304 -16.07 4.00 11.08
CA ASP A 304 -16.27 3.86 9.62
C ASP A 304 -17.15 4.97 9.02
N LYS A 305 -17.39 6.06 9.76
CA LYS A 305 -18.14 7.25 9.31
C LYS A 305 -19.52 6.91 8.69
N LYS A 306 -20.21 5.94 9.27
CA LYS A 306 -21.50 5.41 8.75
C LYS A 306 -22.69 6.32 9.04
N ILE A 307 -22.59 7.15 10.07
CA ILE A 307 -23.67 8.05 10.47
C ILE A 307 -23.26 9.48 10.09
N PRO A 308 -24.04 10.17 9.22
CA PRO A 308 -23.77 11.57 8.90
C PRO A 308 -23.73 12.45 10.16
N LYS A 309 -22.78 13.39 10.20
CA LYS A 309 -22.49 14.31 11.32
C LYS A 309 -22.01 13.68 12.62
N LEU A 310 -22.32 12.42 12.93
CA LEU A 310 -21.80 11.75 14.12
C LEU A 310 -20.43 11.14 13.83
N ASN A 311 -19.37 11.90 14.13
CA ASN A 311 -17.99 11.50 13.84
C ASN A 311 -17.13 11.34 15.12
N SER A 312 -17.72 11.49 16.31
CA SER A 312 -16.96 11.47 17.55
C SER A 312 -17.63 10.74 18.70
N ILE A 313 -16.78 10.17 19.57
CA ILE A 313 -17.18 9.63 20.88
C ILE A 313 -16.33 10.26 21.98
N CYS A 314 -16.91 10.46 23.17
CA CYS A 314 -16.21 10.89 24.37
C CYS A 314 -16.37 9.86 25.48
N ILE A 315 -15.26 9.49 26.11
CA ILE A 315 -15.23 8.63 27.29
C ILE A 315 -14.83 9.48 28.48
N TYR A 316 -15.83 9.84 29.27
CA TYR A 316 -15.65 10.57 30.52
C TYR A 316 -15.54 9.58 31.67
N SER A 317 -14.40 9.57 32.37
CA SER A 317 -14.16 8.58 33.42
C SER A 317 -13.05 9.00 34.37
N PRO A 318 -13.06 8.57 35.64
CA PRO A 318 -11.93 8.80 36.53
C PRO A 318 -10.64 8.14 36.00
N PRO A 319 -9.49 8.46 36.59
CA PRO A 319 -8.24 7.75 36.32
C PRO A 319 -8.42 6.24 36.52
N SER A 320 -7.64 5.44 35.80
CA SER A 320 -7.63 3.98 35.91
C SER A 320 -8.97 3.28 35.57
N ALA A 321 -9.82 3.91 34.76
CA ALA A 321 -11.03 3.29 34.20
C ALA A 321 -10.78 2.34 33.01
N GLY A 322 -9.53 2.23 32.54
CA GLY A 322 -9.20 1.40 31.37
C GLY A 322 -9.42 2.05 30.00
N LYS A 323 -9.73 3.36 29.95
CA LYS A 323 -9.92 4.11 28.69
C LYS A 323 -8.73 3.97 27.71
N ASN A 324 -7.51 4.30 28.14
CA ASN A 324 -6.33 4.17 27.28
C ASN A 324 -6.02 2.70 26.98
N PHE A 325 -6.23 1.81 27.95
CA PHE A 325 -6.00 0.37 27.78
C PHE A 325 -6.84 -0.22 26.63
N PHE A 326 -8.11 0.18 26.52
CA PHE A 326 -9.00 -0.24 25.45
C PHE A 326 -8.76 0.53 24.15
N PHE A 327 -8.79 1.87 24.19
CA PHE A 327 -8.80 2.70 23.00
C PHE A 327 -7.44 2.81 22.30
N ASP A 328 -6.32 2.65 23.00
CA ASP A 328 -5.01 2.54 22.34
C ASP A 328 -4.97 1.31 21.44
N ALA A 329 -5.54 0.19 21.88
CA ALA A 329 -5.59 -1.05 21.11
C ALA A 329 -6.56 -0.94 19.92
N VAL A 330 -7.73 -0.31 20.12
CA VAL A 330 -8.66 0.01 19.02
C VAL A 330 -7.99 0.91 17.98
N ALA A 331 -7.32 2.00 18.40
CA ALA A 331 -6.64 2.89 17.48
C ALA A 331 -5.49 2.20 16.73
N SER A 332 -4.76 1.33 17.41
CA SER A 332 -3.69 0.53 16.83
C SER A 332 -4.17 -0.43 15.74
N TYR A 333 -5.41 -0.92 15.83
CA TYR A 333 -6.02 -1.76 14.79
C TYR A 333 -6.10 -1.03 13.44
N PHE A 334 -6.22 0.30 13.45
CA PHE A 334 -6.31 1.12 12.24
C PHE A 334 -4.95 1.66 11.75
N LEU A 335 -3.84 1.27 12.40
CA LEU A 335 -2.43 1.59 12.12
C LEU A 335 -2.03 3.07 12.13
N ASN A 336 -2.83 3.96 11.55
CA ASN A 336 -2.50 5.35 11.30
C ASN A 336 -3.45 6.27 12.07
N TYR A 337 -3.21 6.45 13.36
CA TYR A 337 -3.93 7.43 14.17
C TYR A 337 -3.05 8.65 14.49
N GLY A 338 -3.71 9.77 14.76
CA GLY A 338 -3.08 11.00 15.26
C GLY A 338 -3.50 11.30 16.69
N MET A 339 -2.81 12.26 17.30
CA MET A 339 -3.11 12.78 18.62
C MET A 339 -3.19 14.30 18.61
N PHE A 340 -4.36 14.84 18.93
CA PHE A 340 -4.50 16.30 19.05
C PHE A 340 -3.82 16.81 20.32
N GLY A 341 -3.16 17.95 20.17
CA GLY A 341 -2.52 18.66 21.27
C GLY A 341 -3.47 19.60 22.02
N THR A 342 -2.88 20.47 22.83
CA THR A 342 -3.61 21.53 23.55
C THR A 342 -4.07 22.62 22.60
N ALA A 343 -5.38 22.90 22.60
CA ALA A 343 -6.05 23.90 21.77
C ALA A 343 -6.12 25.26 22.48
N ASN A 344 -4.99 25.95 22.59
CA ASN A 344 -4.93 27.31 23.16
C ASN A 344 -4.77 28.38 22.06
N LYS A 345 -4.93 29.65 22.43
CA LYS A 345 -4.90 30.78 21.47
C LYS A 345 -3.59 30.92 20.71
N ASN A 346 -2.50 30.45 21.31
CA ASN A 346 -1.15 30.60 20.77
C ASN A 346 -0.72 29.38 19.95
N ASN A 347 -1.49 28.29 19.95
CA ASN A 347 -1.17 27.06 19.24
C ASN A 347 -2.01 26.89 17.96
N ASN A 348 -1.53 27.49 16.88
CA ASN A 348 -2.15 27.37 15.57
C ASN A 348 -2.03 25.95 14.96
N PHE A 349 -1.18 25.08 15.52
CA PHE A 349 -0.91 23.74 14.98
C PHE A 349 -1.58 22.62 15.78
N THR A 350 -2.51 22.95 16.67
CA THR A 350 -3.24 22.01 17.54
C THR A 350 -3.79 20.80 16.77
N TRP A 351 -4.38 21.06 15.61
CA TRP A 351 -5.12 20.09 14.81
C TRP A 351 -4.26 19.41 13.73
N ALA A 352 -2.98 19.78 13.62
CA ALA A 352 -2.12 19.37 12.53
C ALA A 352 -1.98 17.84 12.44
N ASP A 353 -1.93 17.17 13.59
CA ASP A 353 -1.70 15.73 13.64
C ASP A 353 -2.92 14.90 13.22
N GLY A 354 -4.08 15.51 12.98
CA GLY A 354 -5.22 14.81 12.35
C GLY A 354 -5.10 14.69 10.83
N ALA A 355 -4.25 15.49 10.20
CA ALA A 355 -4.14 15.54 8.74
C ALA A 355 -3.58 14.23 8.18
N GLY A 356 -4.36 13.58 7.31
CA GLY A 356 -3.97 12.31 6.69
C GLY A 356 -4.01 11.08 7.62
N LYS A 357 -4.67 11.19 8.77
CA LYS A 357 -4.86 10.06 9.70
C LYS A 357 -6.19 9.36 9.49
N ARG A 358 -6.25 8.07 9.85
CA ARG A 358 -7.46 7.24 9.79
C ARG A 358 -8.43 7.54 10.93
N LEU A 359 -7.90 7.93 12.09
CA LEU A 359 -8.65 8.40 13.26
C LEU A 359 -7.75 9.27 14.15
N VAL A 360 -8.34 9.94 15.14
CA VAL A 360 -7.61 10.72 16.12
C VAL A 360 -8.03 10.34 17.55
N ILE A 361 -7.05 10.19 18.43
CA ILE A 361 -7.28 10.16 19.88
C ILE A 361 -6.98 11.56 20.43
N TRP A 362 -7.94 12.15 21.13
CA TRP A 362 -7.71 13.38 21.88
C TRP A 362 -7.76 13.08 23.37
N ASN A 363 -6.58 12.83 23.94
CA ASN A 363 -6.43 12.46 25.33
C ASN A 363 -6.28 13.72 26.20
N GLU A 364 -7.11 13.82 27.23
CA GLU A 364 -7.26 14.98 28.11
C GLU A 364 -7.37 16.30 27.33
N PRO A 365 -8.44 16.45 26.51
CA PRO A 365 -8.63 17.62 25.68
C PRO A 365 -8.69 18.88 26.53
N ASN A 366 -7.88 19.86 26.15
CA ASN A 366 -7.85 21.18 26.73
C ASN A 366 -8.02 22.20 25.61
N TYR A 367 -9.13 22.91 25.62
CA TYR A 367 -9.50 23.86 24.58
C TYR A 367 -10.08 25.14 25.15
N GLU A 368 -9.82 26.25 24.46
CA GLU A 368 -10.42 27.54 24.74
C GLU A 368 -11.67 27.79 23.88
N GLN A 369 -12.52 28.72 24.33
CA GLN A 369 -13.80 29.05 23.67
C GLN A 369 -13.66 29.44 22.19
N HIS A 370 -12.52 30.02 21.79
CA HIS A 370 -12.31 30.44 20.41
C HIS A 370 -12.19 29.26 19.41
N HIS A 371 -11.91 28.04 19.90
CA HIS A 371 -11.84 26.83 19.07
C HIS A 371 -13.18 26.11 18.93
N ILE A 372 -14.25 26.56 19.61
CA ILE A 372 -15.54 25.85 19.63
C ILE A 372 -16.12 25.64 18.22
N GLU A 373 -16.08 26.65 17.35
CA GLU A 373 -16.55 26.49 15.96
C GLU A 373 -15.73 25.47 15.19
N LYS A 374 -14.40 25.49 15.35
CA LYS A 374 -13.51 24.50 14.74
C LYS A 374 -13.81 23.09 15.26
N MET A 375 -14.10 22.96 16.55
CA MET A 375 -14.49 21.68 17.13
C MET A 375 -15.83 21.18 16.60
N LYS A 376 -16.81 22.06 16.31
CA LYS A 376 -18.06 21.63 15.66
C LYS A 376 -17.81 21.00 14.29
N GLU A 377 -16.93 21.60 13.49
CA GLU A 377 -16.52 21.06 12.19
C GLU A 377 -15.81 19.70 12.37
N LEU A 378 -14.81 19.65 13.25
CA LEU A 378 -14.00 18.45 13.49
C LEU A 378 -14.84 17.29 14.04
N LEU A 379 -15.60 17.54 15.09
CA LEU A 379 -16.41 16.53 15.76
C LEU A 379 -17.59 16.09 14.89
N GLY A 380 -18.03 16.96 13.97
CA GLY A 380 -19.02 16.67 12.94
C GLY A 380 -18.51 15.88 11.75
N GLY A 381 -17.18 15.75 11.60
CA GLY A 381 -16.57 15.11 10.44
C GLY A 381 -16.56 15.99 9.19
N ASP A 382 -16.77 17.29 9.32
CA ASP A 382 -16.78 18.24 8.21
C ASP A 382 -15.36 18.38 7.62
N THR A 383 -15.29 18.72 6.33
CA THR A 383 -14.00 19.04 5.70
C THR A 383 -13.58 20.45 6.09
N THR A 384 -12.40 20.57 6.69
CA THR A 384 -11.85 21.85 7.15
C THR A 384 -10.40 22.03 6.73
N ARG A 385 -9.80 23.18 7.06
CA ARG A 385 -8.38 23.46 6.85
C ARG A 385 -7.66 23.66 8.17
N VAL A 386 -6.46 23.11 8.25
CA VAL A 386 -5.60 23.19 9.44
C VAL A 386 -4.19 23.63 9.05
N HIS A 387 -3.58 24.45 9.89
CA HIS A 387 -2.18 24.83 9.72
C HIS A 387 -1.28 23.66 10.10
N VAL A 388 -0.29 23.37 9.26
CA VAL A 388 0.73 22.34 9.51
C VAL A 388 2.10 22.98 9.39
N LYS A 389 2.99 22.73 10.35
CA LYS A 389 4.33 23.34 10.34
C LYS A 389 5.07 23.02 9.05
N TYR A 390 5.74 24.04 8.49
CA TYR A 390 6.55 23.93 7.27
C TYR A 390 5.79 23.47 6.02
N LYS A 391 4.45 23.52 6.06
CA LYS A 391 3.56 23.24 4.93
C LYS A 391 2.54 24.38 4.83
N GLY A 392 1.97 24.56 3.64
CA GLY A 392 0.75 25.37 3.53
C GLY A 392 -0.42 24.69 4.23
N ASP A 393 -1.52 25.41 4.40
CA ASP A 393 -2.75 24.88 4.99
C ASP A 393 -3.16 23.56 4.35
N GLN A 394 -3.35 22.54 5.17
CA GLN A 394 -3.71 21.22 4.71
C GLN A 394 -5.22 21.01 4.85
N PRO A 395 -5.87 20.37 3.86
CA PRO A 395 -7.23 19.91 4.02
C PRO A 395 -7.28 18.78 5.06
N LEU A 396 -8.24 18.87 5.97
CA LEU A 396 -8.54 17.86 6.97
C LEU A 396 -9.95 17.33 6.71
N GLN A 397 -10.04 16.08 6.26
CA GLN A 397 -11.31 15.39 6.02
C GLN A 397 -11.79 14.72 7.30
N GLY A 398 -12.19 15.54 8.28
CA GLY A 398 -12.80 15.15 9.56
C GLY A 398 -12.60 13.68 9.95
N PRO A 399 -11.39 13.27 10.38
CA PRO A 399 -11.15 11.90 10.83
C PRO A 399 -12.03 11.61 12.05
N PRO A 400 -12.44 10.35 12.32
CA PRO A 400 -13.18 10.02 13.54
C PRO A 400 -12.36 10.40 14.77
N ILE A 401 -13.00 11.00 15.77
CA ILE A 401 -12.32 11.51 16.98
C ILE A 401 -12.81 10.75 18.21
N ILE A 402 -11.87 10.19 18.95
CA ILE A 402 -12.10 9.55 20.25
C ILE A 402 -11.52 10.47 21.33
N LEU A 403 -12.40 11.05 22.13
CA LEU A 403 -12.03 11.90 23.26
C LEU A 403 -11.94 11.06 24.52
N LEU A 404 -10.83 11.15 25.22
CA LEU A 404 -10.56 10.41 26.45
C LEU A 404 -10.28 11.44 27.55
N THR A 405 -11.10 11.48 28.61
CA THR A 405 -10.96 12.54 29.62
C THR A 405 -11.33 12.13 31.03
N ASN A 406 -10.61 12.71 32.00
CA ASN A 406 -10.94 12.66 33.43
C ASN A 406 -11.86 13.80 33.88
N ASN A 407 -11.92 14.88 33.12
CA ASN A 407 -12.62 16.09 33.49
C ASN A 407 -13.90 16.22 32.69
N TYR A 408 -14.89 16.86 33.30
CA TYR A 408 -16.11 17.17 32.58
C TYR A 408 -15.81 18.22 31.50
N LEU A 409 -16.14 17.91 30.25
CA LEU A 409 -16.00 18.84 29.12
C LEU A 409 -17.34 19.52 28.86
N SER A 410 -17.33 20.84 28.68
CA SER A 410 -18.55 21.62 28.40
C SER A 410 -19.32 21.10 27.19
N ILE A 411 -18.61 20.60 26.17
CA ILE A 411 -19.20 20.05 24.95
C ILE A 411 -20.01 18.77 25.16
N CYS A 412 -19.83 18.04 26.27
CA CYS A 412 -20.50 16.76 26.49
C CYS A 412 -22.02 16.87 26.68
N ASN A 413 -22.52 18.00 27.18
CA ASN A 413 -23.96 18.26 27.37
C ASN A 413 -24.46 19.47 26.58
N ASP A 414 -23.65 20.02 25.68
CA ASP A 414 -24.05 21.15 24.85
C ASP A 414 -24.89 20.66 23.67
N SER A 415 -26.07 21.27 23.47
CA SER A 415 -27.01 20.92 22.41
C SER A 415 -26.40 21.06 21.00
N LEU A 416 -25.36 21.89 20.87
CA LEU A 416 -24.61 22.10 19.63
C LEU A 416 -23.73 20.90 19.25
N PHE A 417 -23.52 19.93 20.15
CA PHE A 417 -22.69 18.75 19.90
C PHE A 417 -23.47 17.43 19.94
N THR A 418 -24.77 17.45 20.25
CA THR A 418 -25.60 16.25 20.40
C THR A 418 -25.68 15.38 19.15
N ASP A 419 -25.58 15.95 17.95
CA ASP A 419 -25.55 15.24 16.67
C ASP A 419 -24.14 14.85 16.22
N ARG A 420 -23.10 15.34 16.91
CA ARG A 420 -21.67 15.19 16.55
C ARG A 420 -20.88 14.28 17.48
N LEU A 421 -21.31 14.22 18.74
CA LEU A 421 -20.59 13.57 19.83
C LEU A 421 -21.53 12.66 20.63
N ARG A 422 -21.11 11.42 20.86
CA ARG A 422 -21.74 10.52 21.84
C ARG A 422 -20.84 10.38 23.05
N THR A 423 -21.37 10.69 24.24
CA THR A 423 -20.61 10.63 25.50
C THR A 423 -20.99 9.38 26.28
N TYR A 424 -20.00 8.61 26.71
CA TYR A 424 -20.14 7.46 27.59
C TYR A 424 -19.39 7.71 28.89
N ARG A 425 -19.96 7.24 30.00
CA ARG A 425 -19.35 7.34 31.33
C ARG A 425 -18.81 5.98 31.73
N TRP A 426 -17.53 5.93 32.05
CA TRP A 426 -16.88 4.74 32.58
C TRP A 426 -16.49 4.95 34.03
N GLU A 427 -16.49 3.88 34.81
CA GLU A 427 -16.07 3.83 36.20
C GLU A 427 -14.61 3.34 36.30
N ALA A 428 -13.97 3.63 37.45
CA ALA A 428 -12.63 3.10 37.72
C ALA A 428 -12.68 1.57 37.69
N ALA A 429 -11.71 0.93 37.03
CA ALA A 429 -11.65 -0.52 36.85
C ALA A 429 -10.37 -1.08 37.49
N PRO A 430 -10.30 -1.20 38.83
CA PRO A 430 -9.06 -1.56 39.53
C PRO A 430 -8.51 -2.94 39.17
N PHE A 431 -9.36 -3.88 38.74
CA PHE A 431 -8.95 -5.23 38.35
C PHE A 431 -8.00 -5.24 37.14
N LEU A 432 -7.98 -4.17 36.33
CA LEU A 432 -7.05 -4.07 35.20
C LEU A 432 -5.58 -4.02 35.63
N LYS A 433 -5.28 -3.71 36.90
CA LYS A 433 -3.91 -3.72 37.42
C LYS A 433 -3.25 -5.11 37.37
N ASP A 434 -4.07 -6.16 37.32
CA ASP A 434 -3.60 -7.55 37.29
C ASP A 434 -3.15 -7.96 35.88
N TYR A 435 -3.42 -7.13 34.86
CA TYR A 435 -3.02 -7.34 33.48
C TYR A 435 -1.72 -6.60 33.14
N ALA A 436 -0.63 -7.35 32.99
CA ALA A 436 0.72 -6.80 32.77
C ALA A 436 1.06 -6.48 31.29
N ARG A 437 0.17 -6.78 30.34
CA ARG A 437 0.38 -6.61 28.89
C ARG A 437 -0.74 -5.80 28.27
N LYS A 438 -0.54 -5.30 27.04
CA LYS A 438 -1.59 -4.59 26.29
C LYS A 438 -2.52 -5.57 25.58
N LEU A 439 -3.74 -5.12 25.26
CA LEU A 439 -4.62 -5.86 24.37
C LEU A 439 -4.00 -5.93 22.96
N ASN A 440 -4.03 -7.11 22.37
CA ASN A 440 -3.64 -7.30 20.98
C ASN A 440 -4.66 -6.60 20.07
N PRO A 441 -4.28 -5.64 19.20
CA PRO A 441 -5.23 -4.87 18.39
C PRO A 441 -6.21 -5.69 17.55
N LEU A 442 -5.83 -6.91 17.14
CA LEU A 442 -6.70 -7.82 16.37
C LEU A 442 -7.94 -8.29 17.16
N PHE A 443 -7.99 -8.07 18.48
CA PHE A 443 -9.18 -8.36 19.28
C PHE A 443 -10.40 -7.58 18.82
N PHE A 444 -10.21 -6.38 18.26
CA PHE A 444 -11.30 -5.43 18.04
C PHE A 444 -12.31 -5.95 17.01
N PHE A 445 -11.84 -6.48 15.88
CA PHE A 445 -12.74 -7.08 14.88
C PHE A 445 -13.47 -8.31 15.45
N LYS A 446 -12.74 -9.20 16.15
CA LYS A 446 -13.36 -10.37 16.82
C LYS A 446 -14.42 -9.97 17.85
N LEU A 447 -14.20 -8.87 18.58
CA LEU A 447 -15.16 -8.33 19.53
C LEU A 447 -16.45 -7.89 18.84
N LEU A 448 -16.34 -7.17 17.72
CA LEU A 448 -17.51 -6.74 16.94
C LEU A 448 -18.28 -7.93 16.34
N VAL A 449 -17.57 -8.98 15.90
CA VAL A 449 -18.19 -10.24 15.44
C VAL A 449 -18.91 -10.94 16.59
N GLN A 450 -18.28 -11.08 17.75
CA GLN A 450 -18.88 -11.73 18.93
C GLN A 450 -20.18 -11.05 19.36
N TRP A 451 -20.22 -9.72 19.32
CA TRP A 451 -21.41 -8.91 19.65
C TRP A 451 -22.39 -8.75 18.47
N LYS A 452 -22.15 -9.44 17.34
CA LYS A 452 -22.99 -9.39 16.13
C LYS A 452 -23.19 -7.99 15.55
N ILE A 453 -22.21 -7.10 15.76
CA ILE A 453 -22.18 -5.75 15.17
C ILE A 453 -21.80 -5.85 13.69
N VAL A 454 -20.87 -6.75 13.37
CA VAL A 454 -20.45 -7.08 12.02
C VAL A 454 -20.59 -8.58 11.80
N VAL A 455 -20.79 -8.98 10.53
CA VAL A 455 -20.83 -10.39 10.13
C VAL A 455 -19.46 -10.77 9.61
N ASP A 456 -18.93 -11.91 10.06
CA ASP A 456 -17.66 -12.41 9.57
C ASP A 456 -17.85 -13.01 8.16
N ASN A 457 -17.74 -12.16 7.14
CA ASN A 457 -17.81 -12.57 5.74
C ASN A 457 -16.41 -12.93 5.26
N ILE A 458 -15.77 -13.95 5.84
CA ILE A 458 -14.58 -14.55 5.22
C ILE A 458 -15.08 -15.40 4.04
N VAL A 459 -15.28 -14.75 2.90
CA VAL A 459 -15.27 -15.46 1.63
C VAL A 459 -13.79 -15.72 1.34
N ILE A 460 -13.34 -16.93 1.70
CA ILE A 460 -12.07 -17.47 1.19
C ILE A 460 -12.28 -17.63 -0.32
N LEU A 461 -11.80 -16.66 -1.11
CA LEU A 461 -11.65 -16.80 -2.56
C LEU A 461 -10.23 -17.25 -2.90
#